data_AF-A0AAW6ASU6-F1
#
_entry.id   AF-A0AAW6ASU6-F1
#
_cell.length_a   1.000
_cell.length_b   1.000
_cell.length_c   1.000
_cell.angle_alpha   90.00
_cell.angle_beta   90.00
_cell.angle_gamma   90.00
#
_symmetry.space_group_name_H-M   'P 1'
#
loop_
_entity.id
_entity.type
_entity.pdbx_description
1 polymer ?
#
loop_
_entity_poly.entity_id
_entity_poly.type
_entity_poly.pdbx_seq_one_letter_code
_entity_poly.pdbx_strand_id
1 'polypeptide(L)'
;MMDDKNWEVLKKAMRESRELRMRLFESSDLGDRLYYQLCYSAPRDTEGWMKLYGQVHEYLKGDNPEEKKSRLMQYTEMLAMMKEGAREVQSMDIKGIKETVPGL
;
A
#
# COMPACT_ATOMS: atom_id res chain seq x y z
N MET A 1 19.83 22.48 -8.75
CA MET A 1 18.78 22.51 -9.79
C MET A 1 18.51 21.06 -10.19
N MET A 2 17.25 20.66 -10.33
CA MET A 2 16.93 19.30 -10.78
C MET A 2 17.25 19.24 -12.28
N ASP A 3 18.15 18.33 -12.67
CA ASP A 3 18.64 18.21 -14.05
C ASP A 3 17.47 17.96 -15.01
N ASP A 4 17.47 18.58 -16.20
CA ASP A 4 16.36 18.51 -17.17
C ASP A 4 15.99 17.06 -17.53
N LYS A 5 16.98 16.17 -17.54
CA LYS A 5 16.79 14.73 -17.76
C LYS A 5 16.00 14.06 -16.64
N ASN A 6 16.20 14.47 -15.39
CA ASN A 6 15.47 13.95 -14.23
C ASN A 6 14.02 14.47 -14.22
N TRP A 7 13.81 15.69 -14.73
CA TRP A 7 12.48 16.28 -14.88
C TRP A 7 11.63 15.56 -15.93
N GLU A 8 12.20 15.16 -17.07
CA GLU A 8 11.49 14.37 -18.08
C GLU A 8 11.09 12.98 -17.58
N VAL A 9 11.97 12.31 -16.82
CA VAL A 9 11.68 11.01 -16.20
C VAL A 9 10.51 11.13 -15.22
N LEU A 10 10.51 12.17 -14.38
CA LEU A 10 9.41 12.40 -13.44
C LEU A 10 8.09 12.66 -14.15
N LYS A 11 8.09 13.48 -15.21
CA LYS A 11 6.89 13.75 -16.02
C LYS A 11 6.34 12.50 -16.69
N LYS A 12 7.21 11.63 -17.20
CA LYS A 12 6.82 10.34 -17.77
C LYS A 12 6.17 9.45 -16.71
N ALA A 13 6.79 9.29 -15.54
CA ALA A 13 6.26 8.50 -14.44
C ALA A 13 4.88 9.01 -13.95
N MET A 14 4.71 10.34 -13.86
CA MET A 14 3.43 10.94 -13.50
C MET A 14 2.33 10.64 -14.53
N ARG A 15 2.65 10.67 -15.83
CA ARG A 15 1.71 10.33 -16.90
C ARG A 15 1.32 8.85 -16.84
N GLU A 16 2.29 7.96 -16.75
CA GLU A 16 2.07 6.50 -16.66
C GLU A 16 1.25 6.14 -15.43
N SER A 17 1.49 6.81 -14.29
CA SER A 17 0.69 6.64 -13.08
C SER A 17 -0.77 7.08 -13.27
N ARG A 18 -1.01 8.19 -13.98
CA ARG A 18 -2.36 8.65 -14.32
C ARG A 18 -3.08 7.68 -15.25
N GLU A 19 -2.42 7.21 -16.30
CA GLU A 19 -2.98 6.25 -17.25
C GLU A 19 -3.32 4.92 -16.56
N LEU A 20 -2.43 4.42 -15.70
CA LEU A 20 -2.67 3.23 -14.89
C LEU A 20 -3.91 3.43 -14.00
N ARG A 21 -4.01 4.55 -13.30
CA ARG A 21 -5.16 4.86 -12.44
C ARG A 21 -6.47 4.86 -13.23
N MET A 22 -6.51 5.47 -14.41
CA MET A 22 -7.72 5.50 -15.24
C MET A 22 -8.09 4.09 -15.73
N ARG A 23 -7.11 3.33 -16.22
CA ARG A 23 -7.32 1.94 -16.66
C ARG A 23 -7.90 1.06 -15.55
N LEU A 24 -7.40 1.20 -14.33
CA LEU A 24 -7.88 0.44 -13.18
C LEU A 24 -9.29 0.87 -12.75
N PHE A 25 -9.57 2.18 -12.82
CA PHE A 25 -10.90 2.73 -12.52
C PHE A 25 -11.97 2.23 -13.49
N GLU A 26 -11.62 2.11 -14.77
CA GLU A 26 -12.52 1.65 -15.84
C GLU A 26 -12.57 0.11 -15.97
N SER A 27 -11.71 -0.61 -15.25
CA SER A 27 -11.61 -2.07 -15.37
C SER A 27 -12.87 -2.75 -14.82
N SER A 28 -13.38 -3.73 -15.58
CA SER A 28 -14.45 -4.63 -15.12
C SER A 28 -13.91 -5.74 -14.21
N ASP A 29 -12.59 -5.96 -14.22
CA ASP A 29 -11.94 -6.96 -13.38
C ASP A 29 -12.03 -6.58 -11.90
N LEU A 30 -12.42 -7.54 -11.06
CA LEU A 30 -12.56 -7.29 -9.63
C LEU A 30 -11.20 -7.04 -8.95
N GLY A 31 -10.14 -7.73 -9.39
CA GLY A 31 -8.81 -7.57 -8.82
C GLY A 31 -8.24 -6.18 -9.11
N ASP A 32 -8.41 -5.69 -10.34
CA ASP A 32 -8.02 -4.31 -10.70
C ASP A 32 -8.79 -3.25 -9.89
N ARG A 33 -10.08 -3.46 -9.64
CA ARG A 33 -10.90 -2.53 -8.82
C ARG A 33 -10.50 -2.55 -7.35
N LEU A 34 -10.22 -3.73 -6.79
CA LEU A 34 -9.71 -3.85 -5.42
C LEU A 34 -8.34 -3.17 -5.28
N TYR A 35 -7.46 -3.36 -6.27
CA TYR A 35 -6.16 -2.71 -6.30
C TYR A 35 -6.29 -1.18 -6.42
N TYR A 36 -7.22 -0.69 -7.24
CA TYR A 36 -7.54 0.73 -7.33
C TYR A 36 -7.98 1.31 -5.97
N GLN A 37 -8.88 0.61 -5.28
CA GLN A 37 -9.36 1.04 -3.96
C GLN A 37 -8.21 1.09 -2.95
N LEU A 38 -7.36 0.07 -2.91
CA LEU A 38 -6.20 0.05 -2.02
C LEU A 38 -5.23 1.20 -2.27
N CYS A 39 -4.92 1.50 -3.54
CA CYS A 39 -3.87 2.47 -3.89
C CYS A 39 -4.36 3.92 -3.99
N TYR A 40 -5.61 4.15 -4.42
CA TYR A 40 -6.06 5.47 -4.86
C TYR A 40 -7.41 5.90 -4.27
N SER A 41 -8.21 4.97 -3.77
CA SER A 41 -9.55 5.25 -3.23
C SER A 41 -9.77 4.53 -1.91
N ALA A 42 -8.73 4.59 -1.06
CA ALA A 42 -8.74 3.90 0.21
C ALA A 42 -9.80 4.53 1.14
N PRO A 43 -10.57 3.72 1.89
CA PRO A 43 -11.54 4.23 2.86
C PRO A 43 -10.88 5.15 3.91
N ARG A 44 -11.67 6.07 4.48
CA ARG A 44 -11.20 6.95 5.57
C ARG A 44 -11.53 6.44 6.96
N ASP A 45 -12.54 5.58 7.04
CA ASP A 45 -13.03 4.99 8.28
C ASP A 45 -12.65 3.52 8.42
N THR A 46 -12.65 3.04 9.66
CA THR A 46 -12.23 1.68 10.01
C THR A 46 -13.15 0.62 9.41
N GLU A 47 -14.45 0.88 9.33
CA GLU A 47 -15.44 -0.07 8.79
C GLU A 47 -15.19 -0.33 7.30
N GLY A 48 -14.99 0.74 6.51
CA GLY A 48 -14.66 0.66 5.11
C GLY A 48 -13.34 -0.09 4.88
N TRP A 49 -12.33 0.14 5.72
CA TRP A 49 -11.08 -0.62 5.67
C TRP A 49 -11.29 -2.10 5.96
N MET A 50 -12.07 -2.46 6.99
CA MET A 50 -12.40 -3.85 7.31
C MET A 50 -13.11 -4.53 6.14
N LYS A 51 -14.06 -3.84 5.52
CA LYS A 51 -14.78 -4.35 4.34
C LYS A 51 -13.85 -4.57 3.16
N LEU A 52 -13.06 -3.58 2.79
CA LEU A 52 -12.10 -3.68 1.70
C LEU A 52 -11.10 -4.82 1.93
N TYR A 53 -10.59 -4.94 3.16
CA TYR A 53 -9.69 -6.02 3.53
C TYR A 53 -10.35 -7.40 3.40
N GLY A 54 -11.61 -7.54 3.84
CA GLY A 54 -12.37 -8.78 3.67
C GLY A 54 -12.50 -9.18 2.20
N GLN A 55 -12.85 -8.22 1.33
CA GLN A 55 -12.99 -8.48 -0.12
C GLN A 55 -11.65 -8.89 -0.76
N VAL A 56 -10.55 -8.24 -0.37
CA VAL A 56 -9.20 -8.60 -0.85
C VAL A 56 -8.82 -10.00 -0.38
N HIS A 57 -9.08 -10.33 0.88
CA HIS A 57 -8.78 -11.64 1.45
C HIS A 57 -9.57 -12.77 0.75
N GLU A 58 -10.87 -12.57 0.52
CA GLU A 58 -11.70 -13.50 -0.23
C GLU A 58 -11.20 -13.66 -1.68
N TYR A 59 -10.85 -12.55 -2.34
CA TYR A 59 -10.34 -12.58 -3.71
C TYR A 59 -9.03 -13.39 -3.82
N LEU A 60 -8.10 -13.18 -2.88
CA LEU A 60 -6.82 -13.90 -2.85
C LEU A 60 -7.00 -15.39 -2.52
N LYS A 61 -7.93 -15.74 -1.64
CA LYS A 61 -8.25 -17.14 -1.30
C LYS A 61 -9.10 -17.86 -2.36
N GLY A 62 -9.84 -17.13 -3.19
CA GLY A 62 -10.67 -17.68 -4.24
C GLY A 62 -9.86 -18.28 -5.40
N ASP A 63 -10.57 -18.94 -6.31
CA ASP A 63 -9.99 -19.55 -7.52
C ASP A 63 -9.78 -18.52 -8.65
N ASN A 64 -9.15 -17.39 -8.30
CA ASN A 64 -8.77 -16.37 -9.28
C ASN A 64 -7.40 -16.69 -9.88
N PRO A 65 -7.14 -16.36 -11.16
CA PRO A 65 -5.83 -16.54 -11.77
C PRO A 65 -4.72 -15.83 -10.98
N GLU A 66 -3.58 -16.50 -10.78
CA GLU A 66 -2.49 -15.93 -9.96
C GLU A 66 -1.91 -14.63 -10.54
N GLU A 67 -1.93 -14.48 -11.86
CA GLU A 67 -1.55 -13.24 -12.54
C GLU A 67 -2.37 -12.04 -12.06
N LYS A 68 -3.66 -12.27 -11.73
CA LYS A 68 -4.57 -11.23 -11.23
C LYS A 68 -4.42 -11.00 -9.73
N LYS A 69 -4.08 -12.03 -8.97
CA LYS A 69 -3.80 -11.94 -7.53
C LYS A 69 -2.46 -11.28 -7.22
N SER A 70 -1.46 -11.46 -8.09
CA SER A 70 -0.07 -11.03 -7.88
C SER A 70 0.07 -9.57 -7.46
N ARG A 71 -0.61 -8.63 -8.16
CA ARG A 71 -0.55 -7.20 -7.82
C ARG A 71 -1.14 -6.88 -6.45
N LEU A 72 -2.23 -7.54 -6.08
CA LEU A 72 -2.86 -7.38 -4.77
C LEU A 72 -1.96 -7.92 -3.67
N MET A 73 -1.37 -9.10 -3.87
CA MET A 73 -0.42 -9.71 -2.93
C MET A 73 0.77 -8.78 -2.67
N GLN A 74 1.45 -8.33 -3.73
CA GLN A 74 2.60 -7.42 -3.61
C GLN A 74 2.27 -6.14 -2.82
N TYR A 75 1.10 -5.55 -3.05
CA TYR A 75 0.68 -4.37 -2.31
C TYR A 75 0.39 -4.69 -0.83
N THR A 76 -0.28 -5.80 -0.55
CA THR A 76 -0.54 -6.22 0.84
C THR A 76 0.74 -6.56 1.61
N GLU A 77 1.73 -7.16 0.95
CA GLU A 77 3.06 -7.43 1.52
C GLU A 77 3.80 -6.13 1.83
N MET A 78 3.82 -5.19 0.89
CA MET A 78 4.41 -3.86 1.12
C MET A 78 3.78 -3.16 2.33
N LEU A 79 2.45 -3.18 2.46
CA LEU A 79 1.76 -2.61 3.62
C LEU A 79 2.13 -3.33 4.93
N ALA A 80 2.27 -4.65 4.91
CA ALA A 80 2.69 -5.43 6.07
C ALA A 80 4.11 -5.04 6.51
N MET A 81 5.05 -4.94 5.57
CA MET A 81 6.43 -4.50 5.85
C MET A 81 6.48 -3.08 6.43
N MET A 82 5.69 -2.14 5.89
CA MET A 82 5.62 -0.77 6.44
C MET A 82 5.10 -0.75 7.88
N LYS A 83 4.15 -1.63 8.22
CA LYS A 83 3.62 -1.77 9.58
C LYS A 83 4.64 -2.38 10.55
N GLU A 84 5.44 -3.33 10.08
CA GLU A 84 6.51 -3.95 10.86
C GLU A 84 7.65 -2.95 11.13
N GLY A 85 8.09 -2.21 10.12
CA GLY A 85 9.07 -1.13 10.29
C GLY A 85 8.59 -0.02 11.23
N ALA A 86 7.30 0.32 11.21
CA ALA A 86 6.72 1.28 12.16
C ALA A 86 6.73 0.79 13.63
N ARG A 87 6.65 -0.52 13.86
CA ARG A 87 6.80 -1.12 15.20
C ARG A 87 8.25 -1.12 15.68
N GLU A 88 9.20 -1.31 14.77
CA GLU A 88 10.63 -1.30 15.12
C GLU A 88 11.09 0.10 15.56
N VAL A 89 10.63 1.16 14.88
CA VAL A 89 10.92 2.56 15.24
C VAL A 89 10.38 2.91 16.64
N GLN A 90 9.17 2.48 17.00
CA GLN A 90 8.63 2.69 18.35
C GLN A 90 9.39 1.91 19.45
N SER A 91 10.00 0.77 19.11
CA SER A 91 10.77 -0.03 20.08
C SER A 91 12.14 0.58 20.43
N MET A 92 12.70 1.39 19.54
CA MET A 92 13.97 2.08 19.76
C MET A 92 13.82 3.28 20.72
N ASP A 93 12.67 3.96 20.71
CA ASP A 93 12.41 5.12 21.58
C ASP A 93 12.16 4.74 23.06
N ILE A 94 11.81 3.49 23.37
CA ILE A 94 11.57 3.06 24.76
C ILE A 94 12.87 2.62 25.46
N LYS A 95 13.89 2.19 24.71
CA LYS A 95 15.17 1.76 25.30
C LYS A 95 16.04 2.94 25.77
N GLY A 96 15.85 4.14 25.21
CA GLY A 96 16.60 5.35 25.59
C GLY A 96 16.15 6.04 26.88
N ILE A 97 14.97 5.70 27.43
CA ILE A 97 14.43 6.36 28.64
C ILE A 97 14.71 5.53 29.92
N LYS A 98 14.95 4.21 29.80
CA LYS A 98 15.16 3.35 30.99
C LYS A 98 16.56 3.42 31.61
N GLU A 99 17.54 4.06 30.96
CA GLU A 99 18.90 4.18 31.50
C GLU A 99 19.19 5.53 32.20
N THR A 100 18.22 6.45 32.30
CA THR A 100 18.45 7.78 32.91
C THR A 100 17.82 7.94 34.31
N VAL A 101 17.16 6.93 34.86
CA VAL A 101 16.67 6.96 36.26
C VAL A 101 16.99 5.64 36.96
N PRO A 102 18.08 5.57 37.75
CA PRO A 102 18.26 4.48 38.69
C PRO A 102 17.33 4.73 39.89
N GLY A 103 16.25 3.95 40.02
CA GLY A 103 15.45 3.88 41.26
C GLY A 103 13.94 4.03 41.14
N LEU A 104 13.28 3.39 40.18
CA LEU A 104 11.86 3.02 40.29
C LEU A 104 11.69 1.51 40.05
#